data_AF-A0A963THZ8-F1
#
_entry.id   AF-A0A963THZ8-F1
#
_cell.length_a   1.000
_cell.length_b   1.000
_cell.length_c   1.000
_cell.angle_alpha   90.00
_cell.angle_beta   90.00
_cell.angle_gamma   90.00
#
_symmetry.space_group_name_H-M   'P 1'
#
loop_
_entity.id
_entity.type
_entity.pdbx_description
1 polymer ?
#
loop_
_entity_poly.entity_id
_entity_poly.type
_entity_poly.pdbx_seq_one_letter_code
_entity_poly.pdbx_strand_id
1 'polypeptide(L)'
;SAASFQETTRVLTEAAVQGKRDKLVGLKENVIVGRLIPAGTGGATQRVRRIAHDRDMEVIEARRSEAEHAAALAAPIDDMVADDELGLVETPESRD
;
A
#
# COMPACT_ATOMS: atom_id res chain seq x y z
N SER A 1 3.51 -5.57 -29.79
CA SER A 1 4.51 -5.09 -30.78
C SER A 1 4.46 -5.74 -32.18
N ALA A 2 4.06 -7.02 -32.32
CA ALA A 2 4.09 -7.79 -33.59
C ALA A 2 3.27 -7.19 -34.75
N ALA A 3 2.10 -6.62 -34.45
CA ALA A 3 1.16 -6.13 -35.47
C ALA A 3 1.74 -5.07 -36.41
N SER A 4 2.78 -4.33 -36.00
CA SER A 4 3.32 -3.24 -36.80
C SER A 4 4.54 -3.63 -37.67
N PHE A 5 4.90 -4.92 -37.75
CA PHE A 5 5.86 -5.42 -38.75
C PHE A 5 5.41 -6.73 -39.43
N GLN A 6 4.41 -7.41 -38.86
CA GLN A 6 3.83 -8.64 -39.42
C GLN A 6 2.43 -8.34 -39.98
N GLU A 7 1.78 -9.37 -40.53
CA GLU A 7 0.40 -9.28 -41.05
C GLU A 7 -0.58 -8.78 -39.96
N THR A 8 -0.96 -7.50 -40.06
CA THR A 8 -1.76 -6.76 -39.07
C THR A 8 -3.07 -7.47 -38.74
N THR A 9 -3.84 -7.86 -39.76
CA THR A 9 -5.16 -8.49 -39.60
C THR A 9 -5.09 -9.78 -38.81
N ARG A 10 -4.12 -10.65 -39.13
CA ARG A 10 -3.93 -11.92 -38.44
C ARG A 10 -3.55 -11.70 -36.98
N VAL A 11 -2.54 -10.86 -36.72
CA VAL A 11 -2.04 -10.59 -35.37
C VAL A 11 -3.11 -9.96 -34.47
N LEU A 12 -3.92 -9.03 -34.99
CA LEU A 12 -5.00 -8.42 -34.23
C LEU A 12 -6.14 -9.39 -33.93
N THR A 13 -6.49 -10.25 -34.89
CA THR A 13 -7.54 -11.27 -34.69
C THR A 13 -7.16 -12.26 -33.61
N GLU A 14 -5.94 -12.82 -33.67
CA GLU A 14 -5.43 -13.76 -32.66
C GLU A 14 -5.38 -13.10 -31.27
N ALA A 15 -4.95 -11.84 -31.18
CA ALA A 15 -4.90 -11.11 -29.92
C ALA A 15 -6.29 -10.83 -29.33
N ALA A 16 -7.27 -10.48 -30.17
CA ALA A 16 -8.64 -10.20 -29.75
C ALA A 16 -9.35 -11.47 -29.22
N VAL A 17 -9.24 -12.58 -29.95
CA VAL A 17 -9.84 -13.87 -29.54
C VAL A 17 -9.24 -14.37 -28.22
N GLN A 18 -7.95 -14.14 -27.99
CA GLN A 18 -7.26 -14.53 -26.75
C GLN A 18 -7.42 -13.50 -25.62
N GLY A 19 -8.07 -12.36 -25.86
CA GLY A 19 -8.20 -11.29 -24.86
C GLY A 19 -6.87 -10.71 -24.38
N LYS A 20 -5.83 -10.73 -25.23
CA LYS A 20 -4.48 -10.28 -24.87
C LYS A 20 -4.47 -8.78 -24.55
N ARG A 21 -3.79 -8.42 -23.47
CA ARG A 21 -3.57 -7.01 -23.06
C ARG A 21 -2.11 -6.64 -23.25
N ASP A 22 -1.86 -5.52 -23.92
CA ASP A 22 -0.51 -5.01 -24.05
C ASP A 22 -0.11 -4.16 -22.84
N LYS A 23 1.06 -4.45 -22.26
CA LYS A 23 1.53 -3.81 -21.02
C LYS A 23 2.34 -2.55 -21.26
N LEU A 24 2.64 -2.18 -22.51
CA LEU A 24 3.31 -0.91 -22.84
C LEU A 24 4.69 -0.79 -22.18
N VAL A 25 5.46 -1.88 -22.18
CA VAL A 25 6.77 -1.97 -21.52
C VAL A 25 7.91 -1.64 -22.49
N GLY A 26 7.73 -1.94 -23.77
CA GLY A 26 8.70 -1.79 -24.84
C GLY A 26 8.65 -0.42 -25.53
N LEU A 27 9.69 -0.18 -26.33
CA LEU A 27 9.86 1.09 -27.04
C LEU A 27 8.76 1.32 -28.09
N LYS A 28 8.59 0.36 -29.00
CA LYS A 28 7.74 0.52 -30.20
C LYS A 28 6.28 0.81 -29.86
N GLU A 29 5.75 0.08 -28.89
CA GLU A 29 4.36 0.22 -28.47
C GLU A 29 4.07 1.58 -27.83
N ASN A 30 4.98 2.10 -26.99
CA ASN A 30 4.85 3.45 -26.44
C ASN A 30 4.95 4.51 -27.53
N VAL A 31 5.82 4.33 -28.53
CA VAL A 31 5.91 5.22 -29.69
C VAL A 31 4.59 5.26 -30.46
N ILE A 32 3.98 4.10 -30.74
CA ILE A 32 2.72 4.01 -31.48
C ILE A 32 1.56 4.68 -30.73
N VAL A 33 1.51 4.51 -29.40
CA VAL A 33 0.44 5.08 -28.56
C VAL A 33 0.69 6.56 -28.21
N GLY A 34 1.90 7.08 -28.43
CA GLY A 34 2.27 8.46 -28.10
C GLY A 34 2.59 8.71 -26.63
N ARG A 35 2.97 7.65 -25.89
CA ARG A 35 3.44 7.76 -24.49
C ARG A 35 4.94 7.95 -24.42
N LEU A 36 5.41 8.47 -23.29
CA LEU A 36 6.85 8.61 -23.03
C LEU A 36 7.54 7.25 -23.10
N ILE A 37 8.60 7.15 -23.90
CA ILE A 37 9.32 5.90 -24.13
C ILE A 37 10.17 5.48 -22.92
N PRO A 38 10.39 4.17 -22.71
CA PRO A 38 11.17 3.64 -21.58
C PRO A 38 12.69 3.76 -21.79
N ALA A 39 13.15 4.68 -22.64
CA ALA A 39 14.55 4.88 -23.00
C ALA A 39 14.96 6.36 -22.87
N GLY A 40 16.26 6.61 -22.78
CA GLY A 40 16.82 7.97 -22.67
C GLY A 40 16.23 8.75 -21.49
N THR A 41 15.77 9.97 -21.77
CA THR A 41 15.13 10.85 -20.78
C THR A 41 13.84 10.25 -20.24
N GLY A 42 13.06 9.54 -21.06
CA GLY A 42 11.81 8.93 -20.62
C GLY A 42 12.01 7.84 -19.56
N GLY A 43 13.03 7.00 -19.74
CA GLY A 43 13.44 6.03 -18.72
C GLY A 43 14.01 6.68 -17.46
N ALA A 44 14.78 7.76 -17.59
CA ALA A 44 15.31 8.49 -16.44
C ALA A 44 14.19 9.12 -15.59
N THR A 45 13.23 9.78 -16.22
CA THR A 45 12.06 10.37 -15.55
C THR A 45 11.24 9.30 -14.83
N GLN A 46 11.04 8.13 -15.44
CA GLN A 46 10.35 7.01 -14.77
C GLN A 46 11.10 6.51 -13.54
N ARG A 47 12.44 6.41 -13.59
CA ARG A 47 13.24 6.02 -12.41
C ARG A 47 13.11 7.03 -11.29
N VAL A 48 13.25 8.32 -11.60
CA VAL A 48 13.11 9.40 -10.60
C VAL A 48 11.72 9.37 -9.98
N ARG A 49 10.68 9.24 -10.80
CA ARG A 49 9.29 9.17 -10.33
C ARG A 49 9.04 7.96 -9.43
N ARG A 50 9.63 6.81 -9.76
CA ARG A 50 9.53 5.60 -8.93
C ARG A 50 10.18 5.83 -7.57
N ILE A 51 11.42 6.31 -7.54
CA ILE A 51 12.15 6.56 -6.30
C ILE A 51 11.41 7.60 -5.44
N ALA A 52 10.88 8.67 -6.04
CA ALA A 52 10.10 9.66 -5.32
C ALA A 52 8.85 9.02 -4.69
N HIS A 53 8.09 8.25 -5.46
CA HIS A 53 6.90 7.55 -4.97
C HIS A 53 7.24 6.59 -3.81
N ASP A 54 8.31 5.81 -3.93
CA ASP A 54 8.70 4.85 -2.90
C ASP A 54 9.03 5.57 -1.58
N ARG A 55 9.77 6.69 -1.64
CA ARG A 55 10.06 7.51 -0.46
C ARG A 55 8.81 8.18 0.11
N ASP A 56 7.94 8.70 -0.75
CA ASP A 56 6.69 9.34 -0.31
C ASP A 56 5.82 8.33 0.45
N MET A 57 5.78 7.07 0.00
CA MET A 57 5.06 5.99 0.67
C MET A 57 5.64 5.65 2.05
N GLU A 58 6.97 5.58 2.19
CA GLU A 58 7.62 5.35 3.48
C GLU A 58 7.28 6.44 4.50
N VAL A 59 7.27 7.71 4.07
CA VAL A 59 6.92 8.83 4.93
C VAL A 59 5.45 8.76 5.37
N ILE A 60 4.54 8.47 4.45
CA ILE A 60 3.11 8.32 4.77
C ILE A 60 2.89 7.20 5.78
N GLU A 61 3.55 6.07 5.60
CA GLU A 61 3.43 4.92 6.51
C GLU A 61 3.99 5.23 7.91
N ALA A 62 5.15 5.89 7.99
CA ALA A 62 5.72 6.33 9.26
C ALA A 62 4.80 7.31 10.01
N ARG A 63 4.19 8.26 9.29
CA ARG A 63 3.21 9.18 9.88
C ARG A 63 1.96 8.46 10.38
N ARG A 64 1.53 7.44 9.65
CA ARG A 64 0.38 6.62 10.01
C ARG A 64 0.66 5.82 11.28
N SER A 65 1.80 5.16 11.39
CA SER A 65 2.16 4.41 12.59
C SER A 65 2.35 5.33 13.80
N GLU A 66 2.98 6.50 13.64
CA GLU A 66 3.07 7.52 14.69
C GLU A 66 1.69 7.95 15.18
N ALA A 67 0.74 8.20 14.27
CA ALA A 67 -0.63 8.56 14.61
C ALA A 67 -1.38 7.42 15.30
N GLU A 68 -1.20 6.17 14.85
CA GLU A 68 -1.77 4.98 15.46
C GLU A 68 -1.19 4.74 16.87
N HIS A 69 0.12 4.91 17.06
CA HIS A 69 0.76 4.83 18.38
C HIS A 69 0.30 5.94 19.32
N ALA A 70 0.17 7.18 18.84
CA ALA A 70 -0.36 8.28 19.63
C ALA A 70 -1.83 8.05 20.00
N ALA A 71 -2.65 7.53 19.08
CA ALA A 71 -4.04 7.17 19.36
C ALA A 71 -4.16 6.02 20.36
N ALA A 72 -3.28 5.01 20.29
CA ALA A 72 -3.25 3.90 21.24
C ALA A 72 -2.88 4.36 22.67
N LEU A 73 -1.97 5.33 22.80
CA LEU A 73 -1.60 5.93 24.09
C LEU A 73 -2.66 6.90 24.64
N ALA A 74 -3.42 7.54 23.75
CA ALA A 74 -4.48 8.49 24.11
C ALA A 74 -5.85 7.83 24.33
N ALA A 75 -6.02 6.55 23.96
CA ALA A 75 -7.22 5.80 24.27
C ALA A 75 -7.38 5.72 25.80
N PRO A 76 -8.50 6.18 26.37
CA PRO A 76 -8.73 6.04 27.81
C PRO A 76 -8.73 4.55 28.14
N ILE A 77 -7.90 4.17 29.12
CA ILE A 77 -7.86 2.84 29.70
C ILE A 77 -9.16 2.71 30.51
N ASP A 78 -10.26 2.34 29.86
CA ASP A 78 -11.52 2.06 30.54
C ASP A 78 -11.66 0.55 30.73
N ASP A 79 -11.80 0.19 32.01
CA ASP A 79 -12.05 -1.11 32.66
C ASP A 79 -10.95 -2.20 32.67
N MET A 80 -10.37 -2.44 33.87
CA MET A 80 -10.81 -3.49 34.82
C MET A 80 -9.83 -3.65 36.00
N VAL A 81 -10.12 -3.01 37.14
CA VAL A 81 -9.86 -3.59 38.48
C VAL A 81 -11.09 -3.29 39.34
N ALA A 82 -12.19 -3.97 39.02
CA ALA A 82 -13.22 -4.28 40.00
C ALA A 82 -12.91 -5.68 40.55
N ASP A 83 -13.05 -5.84 41.86
CA ASP A 83 -12.86 -7.05 42.67
C ASP A 83 -11.41 -7.47 42.99
N ASP A 84 -10.86 -6.93 44.10
CA ASP A 84 -10.27 -7.80 45.13
C ASP A 84 -10.24 -7.11 46.52
N GLU A 85 -10.92 -7.77 47.48
CA GLU A 85 -10.80 -7.67 48.94
C GLU A 85 -10.92 -6.31 49.67
N LEU A 86 -12.17 -5.85 49.89
CA LEU A 86 -12.49 -5.18 51.17
C LEU A 86 -12.63 -6.27 52.25
N GLY A 87 -11.50 -6.61 52.88
CA GLY A 87 -11.45 -7.46 54.06
C GLY A 87 -12.39 -6.94 55.15
N LEU A 88 -13.45 -7.71 55.41
CA LEU A 88 -14.31 -7.61 56.58
C LEU A 88 -13.42 -7.65 57.83
N VAL A 89 -13.21 -6.51 58.48
CA VAL A 89 -12.67 -6.47 59.83
C VAL A 89 -13.80 -6.88 60.77
N GLU A 90 -13.88 -8.17 61.10
CA GLU A 90 -14.67 -8.65 62.22
C GLU A 90 -14.10 -8.04 63.51
N THR A 91 -14.91 -7.24 64.20
CA THR A 91 -14.59 -6.75 65.54
C THR A 91 -14.92 -7.85 66.54
N PRO A 92 -13.97 -8.34 67.37
CA PRO A 92 -14.32 -9.25 68.43
C PRO A 92 -14.80 -8.44 69.65
N GLU A 93 -16.08 -8.57 69.97
CA GLU A 93 -16.61 -8.20 71.29
C GLU A 93 -16.07 -9.13 72.39
N SER A 94 -15.69 -8.52 73.52
CA SER A 94 -15.73 -9.02 74.91
C SER A 94 -14.63 -9.95 75.48
N ARG A 95 -13.91 -9.38 76.47
CA ARG A 95 -13.42 -9.90 77.78
C ARG A 95 -12.42 -8.85 78.30
N ASP A 96 -12.55 -8.19 79.45
CA ASP A 96 -13.20 -8.46 80.75
C ASP A 96 -14.04 -7.27 81.25
#